data_AF-A0A7Y3EM78-F1
#
_entry.id   AF-A0A7Y3EM78-F1
#
_cell.length_a   1.000
_cell.length_b   1.000
_cell.length_c   1.000
_cell.angle_alpha   90.00
_cell.angle_beta   90.00
_cell.angle_gamma   90.00
#
_symmetry.space_group_name_H-M   'P 1'
#
loop_
_entity.id
_entity.type
_entity.pdbx_description
1 polymer ?
#
loop_
_entity_poly.entity_id
_entity_poly.type
_entity_poly.pdbx_seq_one_letter_code
_entity_poly.pdbx_strand_id
1 'polypeptide(L)' 'ILANSPDILANGGSCIAGPDGEWVVEPCLEEERLIVATIDHQCIRAERQNFDPAGHYARPDVIRLTLDRQRQNTLSII' A
#
# COMPACT_ATOMS: atom_id res chain seq x y z
N ILE A 1 31.24 -0.11 -0.52
CA ILE A 1 29.83 -0.18 -0.99
C ILE A 1 29.53 1.00 -1.89
N LEU A 2 29.61 2.25 -1.40
CA LEU A 2 29.34 3.45 -2.21
C LEU A 2 30.35 3.73 -3.34
N ALA A 3 31.59 3.25 -3.23
CA ALA A 3 32.61 3.47 -4.27
C ALA A 3 32.31 2.75 -5.61
N ASN A 4 31.42 1.75 -5.60
CA ASN A 4 31.09 0.93 -6.78
C ASN A 4 29.59 0.98 -7.12
N SER A 5 28.84 1.96 -6.57
CA SER A 5 27.42 2.11 -6.87
C SER A 5 27.19 2.99 -8.10
N PRO A 6 26.09 2.77 -8.84
CA PRO A 6 25.64 3.70 -9.87
C PRO A 6 25.25 5.05 -9.27
N ASP A 7 25.23 6.09 -10.09
CA ASP A 7 24.88 7.46 -9.67
C ASP A 7 23.44 7.55 -9.13
N ILE A 8 22.52 6.75 -9.69
CA ILE A 8 21.14 6.63 -9.25
C ILE A 8 20.92 5.22 -8.72
N LEU A 9 20.64 5.11 -7.42
CA LEU A 9 20.38 3.83 -6.74
C LEU A 9 18.91 3.36 -6.87
N ALA A 10 18.00 4.28 -7.13
CA ALA A 10 16.57 4.02 -7.30
C ALA A 10 15.99 5.01 -8.32
N ASN A 11 15.23 4.50 -9.28
CA ASN A 11 14.70 5.28 -10.41
C ASN A 11 13.28 5.83 -10.17
N GLY A 12 12.81 5.88 -8.93
CA GLY A 12 11.47 6.37 -8.61
C GLY A 12 10.38 5.30 -8.81
N GLY A 13 9.31 5.64 -9.53
CA GLY A 13 8.16 4.76 -9.77
C GLY A 13 6.92 5.10 -8.96
N SER A 14 6.81 6.32 -8.45
CA SER A 14 5.57 6.80 -7.81
C SER A 14 4.40 6.68 -8.79
N CYS A 15 3.30 6.09 -8.33
CA CYS A 15 2.10 5.77 -9.10
C CYS A 15 0.85 5.81 -8.22
N ILE A 16 -0.32 5.73 -8.85
CA ILE A 16 -1.62 5.59 -8.19
C ILE A 16 -2.37 4.45 -8.88
N ALA A 17 -2.71 3.41 -8.13
CA ALA A 17 -3.55 2.30 -8.59
C ALA A 17 -4.99 2.50 -8.12
N GLY A 18 -5.93 2.08 -8.96
CA GLY A 18 -7.36 1.99 -8.66
C GLY A 18 -7.69 0.78 -7.80
N PRO A 19 -8.91 0.73 -7.21
CA PRO A 19 -9.36 -0.39 -6.39
C PRO A 19 -9.62 -1.67 -7.21
N ASP A 20 -9.72 -1.55 -8.53
CA ASP A 20 -9.84 -2.62 -9.52
C ASP A 20 -8.47 -3.17 -9.98
N GLY A 21 -7.37 -2.54 -9.55
CA GLY A 21 -6.00 -2.91 -9.91
C GLY A 21 -5.45 -2.19 -11.14
N GLU A 22 -6.24 -1.34 -11.80
CA GLU A 22 -5.79 -0.56 -12.96
C GLU A 22 -5.03 0.70 -12.54
N TRP A 23 -4.24 1.29 -13.45
CA TRP A 23 -3.50 2.52 -13.15
C TRP A 23 -4.39 3.76 -13.29
N VAL A 24 -4.49 4.54 -12.21
CA VAL A 24 -4.99 5.94 -12.26
C VAL A 24 -3.87 6.87 -12.70
N VAL A 25 -2.64 6.60 -12.25
CA VAL A 25 -1.41 7.22 -12.71
C VAL A 25 -0.34 6.13 -12.80
N GLU A 26 0.19 5.93 -14.01
CA GLU A 26 1.27 4.96 -14.25
C GLU A 26 2.56 5.33 -13.49
N PRO A 27 3.44 4.36 -13.19
CA PRO A 27 4.73 4.61 -12.55
C PRO A 27 5.57 5.67 -13.27
N CYS A 28 5.90 6.75 -12.57
CA CYS A 28 6.78 7.81 -13.06
C CYS A 28 8.23 7.48 -12.71
N LEU A 29 9.02 7.15 -13.73
CA LEU A 29 10.43 6.76 -13.60
C LEU A 29 11.35 7.91 -14.00
N GLU A 30 12.47 8.04 -13.30
CA GLU A 30 13.59 8.94 -13.64
C GLU A 30 13.19 10.43 -13.77
N GLU A 31 12.08 10.82 -13.14
CA GLU A 31 11.51 12.16 -13.25
C GLU A 31 11.05 12.66 -11.87
N GLU A 32 11.38 13.91 -11.55
CA GLU A 32 10.78 14.63 -10.43
C GLU A 32 9.42 15.18 -10.87
N ARG A 33 8.34 14.72 -10.24
CA ARG A 33 6.97 15.08 -10.63
C ARG A 33 6.05 15.22 -9.42
N LEU A 34 5.14 16.20 -9.48
CA LEU A 34 3.97 16.27 -8.61
C LEU A 34 2.84 15.43 -9.21
N ILE A 35 2.43 14.37 -8.51
CA ILE A 35 1.33 13.50 -8.90
C ILE A 35 0.08 13.85 -8.10
N VAL A 36 -1.03 14.16 -8.78
CA VAL A 36 -2.33 14.45 -8.17
C VAL A 36 -3.41 13.70 -8.92
N ALA A 37 -4.31 13.04 -8.20
CA ALA A 37 -5.50 12.41 -8.77
C ALA A 37 -6.72 12.72 -7.88
N THR A 38 -7.90 12.79 -8.51
CA THR A 38 -9.18 12.84 -7.80
C THR A 38 -9.69 11.42 -7.62
N ILE A 39 -10.08 11.08 -6.40
CA ILE A 39 -10.54 9.73 -6.06
C ILE A 39 -12.07 9.72 -6.00
N ASP A 40 -12.70 8.90 -6.82
CA ASP A 40 -14.13 8.64 -6.71
C ASP A 40 -14.39 7.53 -5.68
N HIS A 41 -15.00 7.91 -4.56
CA HIS A 41 -15.36 6.97 -3.51
C HIS A 41 -16.46 5.98 -3.93
N GLN A 42 -17.20 6.21 -5.02
CA GLN A 42 -18.17 5.24 -5.54
C GLN A 42 -17.48 3.99 -6.08
N CYS A 43 -16.39 4.17 -6.85
CA CYS A 43 -15.58 3.06 -7.37
C CYS A 43 -15.02 2.18 -6.23
N ILE A 44 -14.54 2.79 -5.15
CA ILE A 44 -14.02 2.05 -3.98
C ILE A 44 -15.11 1.18 -3.35
N ARG A 45 -16.32 1.72 -3.20
CA ARG A 45 -17.45 0.97 -2.62
C ARG A 45 -17.90 -0.15 -3.55
N ALA A 46 -17.92 0.09 -4.86
CA ALA A 46 -18.26 -0.91 -5.86
C ALA A 46 -17.29 -2.09 -5.83
N GLU A 47 -15.98 -1.83 -5.84
CA GLU A 47 -14.97 -2.90 -5.80
C GLU A 47 -14.92 -3.62 -4.44
N ARG A 48 -15.18 -2.91 -3.34
CA ARG A 48 -15.33 -3.57 -2.04
C ARG A 48 -16.57 -4.46 -1.97
N GLN A 49 -17.67 -4.07 -2.62
CA GLN A 49 -18.84 -4.93 -2.77
C GLN A 49 -18.51 -6.17 -3.62
N ASN A 50 -17.70 -6.00 -4.66
CA ASN A 50 -17.21 -7.09 -5.51
C ASN A 50 -16.34 -8.09 -4.69
N PHE A 51 -15.41 -7.58 -3.86
CA PHE A 51 -14.53 -8.39 -3.03
C PHE A 51 -14.17 -7.73 -1.67
N ASP A 52 -14.68 -8.29 -0.57
CA ASP A 52 -14.35 -7.86 0.81
C ASP A 52 -13.75 -9.03 1.63
N PRO A 53 -12.44 -9.30 1.53
CA PRO A 53 -11.80 -10.45 2.17
C PRO A 53 -11.81 -10.40 3.71
N ALA A 54 -11.89 -9.19 4.28
CA ALA A 54 -11.99 -9.00 5.73
C ALA A 54 -13.44 -8.85 6.23
N GLY A 55 -14.41 -8.82 5.32
CA GLY A 55 -15.84 -8.67 5.62
C GLY A 55 -16.62 -9.93 5.26
N HIS A 56 -17.46 -9.86 4.23
CA HIS A 56 -18.41 -10.93 3.92
C HIS A 56 -17.75 -12.23 3.43
N TYR A 57 -16.54 -12.17 2.87
CA TYR A 57 -15.75 -13.36 2.54
C TYR A 57 -14.91 -13.87 3.71
N ALA A 58 -14.90 -13.20 4.85
CA ALA A 58 -14.11 -13.63 6.00
C ALA A 58 -14.60 -14.98 6.54
N ARG A 59 -13.65 -15.86 6.87
CA ARG A 59 -13.88 -17.16 7.51
C ARG A 59 -13.24 -17.20 8.91
N PRO A 60 -13.82 -16.50 9.89
CA PRO A 60 -13.27 -16.43 11.25
C PRO A 60 -13.31 -17.76 12.01
N ASP A 61 -14.02 -18.74 11.46
CA ASP A 61 -14.03 -20.14 11.89
C ASP A 61 -12.82 -20.94 11.37
N VAL A 62 -12.15 -20.48 10.30
CA VAL A 62 -10.96 -21.12 9.72
C VAL A 62 -9.69 -20.39 10.15
N ILE A 63 -9.64 -19.07 10.00
CA ILE A 63 -8.48 -18.23 10.32
C ILE A 63 -8.92 -17.06 11.20
N ARG A 64 -8.19 -16.83 12.29
CA ARG A 64 -8.33 -15.66 13.15
C ARG A 64 -6.97 -15.03 13.40
N LEU A 65 -6.86 -13.72 13.16
CA LEU A 65 -5.68 -12.92 13.51
C LEU A 65 -5.91 -12.25 14.87
N THR A 66 -5.04 -12.53 15.83
CA THR A 66 -4.99 -11.80 17.11
C THR A 66 -3.84 -10.81 17.06
N LEU A 67 -4.13 -9.54 17.31
CA LEU A 67 -3.13 -8.46 17.28
C LEU A 67 -2.85 -7.97 18.69
N ASP A 68 -1.59 -7.99 19.11
CA ASP A 68 -1.12 -7.23 20.25
C ASP A 68 -0.87 -5.77 19.81
N ARG A 69 -1.59 -4.84 20.44
CA ARG A 69 -1.48 -3.39 20.17
C ARG A 69 -0.63 -2.66 21.21
N GLN A 70 -0.02 -3.37 22.15
CA GLN A 70 0.90 -2.78 23.11
C GLN A 70 2.14 -2.23 22.39
N ARG A 71 2.54 -1.01 22.78
CA ARG A 71 3.77 -0.41 22.28
C ARG A 71 4.96 -1.22 22.79
N GLN A 72 5.64 -1.90 21.87
CA GLN A 72 6.86 -2.63 22.16
C GLN A 72 8.03 -1.66 22.23
N ASN A 73 8.87 -1.78 23.25
CA ASN A 73 10.09 -0.99 23.40
C ASN A 73 11.30 -1.94 23.47
N THR A 74 12.38 -1.59 22.78
CA THR A 74 13.63 -2.36 22.83
C THR A 74 14.31 -2.26 24.20
N LEU A 75 14.06 -1.17 24.94
CA LEU A 75 14.62 -0.90 26.25
C LEU A 75 13.49 -0.80 27.28
N SER A 76 13.62 -1.55 28.37
CA SER A 76 12.83 -1.38 29.58
C SER A 76 13.73 -0.76 30.64
N ILE A 77 13.41 0.47 31.06
CA ILE A 77 14.12 1.15 32.15
C ILE A 77 13.29 0.92 33.41
N ILE A 78 13.91 0.31 34.42
CA ILE A 78 13.33 0.01 35.74
C ILE A 78 13.69 1.14 36.69
#